data_AF-A0A5N6ZAB0-F1
#
_entry.id   AF-A0A5N6ZAB0-F1
#
_cell.length_a   1.000
_cell.length_b   1.000
_cell.length_c   1.000
_cell.angle_alpha   90.00
_cell.angle_beta   90.00
_cell.angle_gamma   90.00
#
_symmetry.space_group_name_H-M   'P 1'
#
loop_
_entity.id
_entity.type
_entity.pdbx_description
1 polymer ?
#
loop_
_entity_poly.entity_id
_entity_poly.type
_entity_poly.pdbx_seq_one_letter_code
_entity_poly.pdbx_strand_id
1 'polypeptide(L)'
;MSYQIEWDTVIHIFNQDDIFRSTCVFAYHYARRITNGSISIQDMDLEAFKADLVAYCDFDEDLHVLRYTIRHGEFTSYRIVRDEADFHRAFRALDAQELVFEMVSIEDMNIDYFMEILSHQGHMFDHATFEE
;
A
#
# COMPACT_ATOMS: atom_id res chain seq x y z
N MET A 1 -15.65 -7.11 15.68
CA MET A 1 -16.36 -6.64 14.48
C MET A 1 -15.46 -6.91 13.28
N SER A 2 -15.94 -7.66 12.29
CA SER A 2 -15.29 -7.77 10.99
C SER A 2 -15.49 -6.45 10.24
N TYR A 3 -14.41 -5.76 9.91
CA TYR A 3 -14.50 -4.59 9.04
C TYR A 3 -14.78 -5.06 7.61
N GLN A 4 -15.76 -4.43 6.96
CA GLN A 4 -16.20 -4.75 5.60
C GLN A 4 -16.17 -3.47 4.75
N ILE A 5 -15.92 -3.66 3.47
CA ILE A 5 -16.00 -2.62 2.44
C ILE A 5 -17.01 -3.04 1.38
N GLU A 6 -17.58 -2.07 0.66
CA GLU A 6 -18.43 -2.35 -0.49
C GLU A 6 -17.57 -2.95 -1.62
N TRP A 7 -18.09 -3.96 -2.32
CA TRP A 7 -17.35 -4.68 -3.36
C TRP A 7 -16.88 -3.79 -4.54
N ASP A 8 -17.59 -2.70 -4.77
CA ASP A 8 -17.34 -1.67 -5.77
C ASP A 8 -16.60 -0.44 -5.21
N THR A 9 -16.02 -0.56 -4.01
CA THR A 9 -15.09 0.45 -3.47
C THR A 9 -13.96 0.70 -4.48
N VAL A 10 -13.72 1.96 -4.79
CA VAL A 10 -12.72 2.38 -5.77
C VAL A 10 -11.35 2.48 -5.10
N ILE A 11 -10.35 1.87 -5.73
CA ILE A 11 -8.95 1.94 -5.34
C ILE A 11 -8.20 2.68 -6.43
N HIS A 12 -7.64 3.83 -6.07
CA HIS A 12 -6.77 4.63 -6.91
C HIS A 12 -5.32 4.27 -6.64
N ILE A 13 -4.56 4.06 -7.69
CA ILE A 13 -3.12 3.84 -7.64
C ILE A 13 -2.46 4.94 -8.46
N PHE A 14 -1.76 5.84 -7.78
CA PHE A 14 -0.99 6.90 -8.40
C PHE A 14 0.47 6.49 -8.51
N ASN A 15 0.98 6.39 -9.74
CA ASN A 15 2.40 6.28 -10.00
C ASN A 15 2.99 7.71 -10.04
N GLN A 16 3.84 8.02 -9.06
CA GLN A 16 4.49 9.34 -8.95
C GLN A 16 5.55 9.57 -10.04
N ASP A 17 6.16 8.49 -10.54
CA ASP A 17 7.23 8.56 -11.53
C ASP A 17 6.66 8.72 -12.96
N ASP A 18 5.51 8.09 -13.24
CA ASP A 18 4.78 8.20 -14.50
C ASP A 18 3.26 8.24 -14.30
N ILE A 19 2.68 9.43 -14.41
CA ILE A 19 1.23 9.64 -14.27
C ILE A 19 0.39 8.85 -15.29
N PHE A 20 0.94 8.51 -16.46
CA PHE A 20 0.21 7.75 -17.49
C PHE A 20 0.10 6.27 -17.14
N ARG A 21 0.87 5.81 -16.15
CA ARG A 21 0.80 4.46 -15.57
C ARG A 21 0.03 4.43 -14.25
N SER A 22 -0.65 5.52 -13.89
CA SER A 22 -1.62 5.52 -12.80
C SER A 22 -2.91 4.80 -13.23
N THR A 23 -3.57 4.12 -12.30
CA THR A 23 -4.78 3.34 -12.60
C THR A 23 -5.82 3.42 -11.49
N CYS A 24 -7.02 2.94 -11.80
CA CYS A 24 -8.18 2.91 -10.93
C CYS A 24 -8.87 1.56 -11.09
N VAL A 25 -9.10 0.88 -9.98
CA VAL A 25 -9.57 -0.51 -9.94
C VAL A 25 -10.59 -0.67 -8.82
N PHE A 26 -11.48 -1.64 -8.95
CA PHE A 26 -12.49 -1.92 -7.92
C PHE A 26 -11.99 -2.98 -6.93
N ALA A 27 -12.41 -2.87 -5.66
CA ALA A 27 -12.01 -3.78 -4.60
C ALA A 27 -12.31 -5.26 -4.90
N TYR A 28 -13.36 -5.58 -5.66
CA TYR A 28 -13.67 -6.96 -6.03
C TYR A 28 -12.56 -7.65 -6.84
N HIS A 29 -11.68 -6.91 -7.52
CA HIS A 29 -10.53 -7.48 -8.25
C HIS A 29 -9.55 -8.18 -7.29
N TYR A 30 -9.50 -7.75 -6.03
CA TYR A 30 -8.58 -8.26 -5.02
C TYR A 30 -9.29 -9.04 -3.92
N ALA A 31 -10.57 -9.34 -4.07
CA ALA A 31 -11.35 -10.07 -3.09
C ALA A 31 -11.23 -11.58 -3.29
N ARG A 32 -10.68 -12.30 -2.30
CA ARG A 32 -10.75 -13.76 -2.24
C ARG A 32 -12.18 -14.27 -2.07
N ARG A 33 -13.04 -13.46 -1.46
CA ARG A 33 -14.45 -13.78 -1.23
C ARG A 33 -15.31 -12.52 -1.18
N ILE A 34 -16.47 -12.59 -1.83
CA ILE A 34 -17.51 -11.56 -1.81
C ILE A 34 -18.77 -12.18 -1.19
N THR A 35 -19.37 -11.50 -0.21
CA THR A 35 -20.61 -11.94 0.44
C THR A 35 -21.61 -10.79 0.42
N ASN A 36 -22.76 -10.98 -0.24
CA ASN A 36 -23.84 -10.00 -0.32
C ASN A 36 -23.42 -8.58 -0.78
N GLY A 37 -22.49 -8.49 -1.74
CA GLY A 37 -21.99 -7.20 -2.22
C GLY A 37 -21.00 -6.51 -1.27
N SER A 38 -20.50 -7.21 -0.26
CA SER A 38 -19.45 -6.71 0.64
C SER A 38 -18.27 -7.68 0.68
N ILE A 39 -17.10 -7.12 0.96
CA ILE A 39 -15.85 -7.86 1.12
C ILE A 39 -15.37 -7.68 2.55
N SER A 40 -14.95 -8.77 3.21
CA SER A 40 -14.21 -8.66 4.46
C SER A 40 -12.82 -8.14 4.14
N ILE A 41 -12.32 -7.15 4.89
CA ILE A 41 -10.95 -6.65 4.66
C ILE A 41 -9.92 -7.79 4.75
N GLN A 42 -10.15 -8.81 5.58
CA GLN A 42 -9.28 -9.98 5.69
C GLN A 42 -9.26 -10.88 4.45
N ASP A 43 -10.29 -10.76 3.60
CA ASP A 43 -10.38 -11.48 2.33
C ASP A 43 -9.73 -10.68 1.19
N MET A 44 -9.09 -9.53 1.46
CA MET A 44 -8.35 -8.76 0.45
C MET A 44 -6.96 -9.35 0.24
N ASP A 45 -6.61 -9.59 -1.02
CA ASP A 45 -5.39 -10.28 -1.44
C ASP A 45 -4.30 -9.30 -1.90
N LEU A 46 -3.26 -9.14 -1.07
CA LEU A 46 -2.13 -8.27 -1.41
C LEU A 46 -1.34 -8.80 -2.62
N GLU A 47 -1.20 -10.12 -2.79
CA GLU A 47 -0.40 -10.67 -3.89
C GLU A 47 -1.06 -10.43 -5.24
N ALA A 48 -2.39 -10.57 -5.30
CA ALA A 48 -3.15 -10.21 -6.50
C ALA A 48 -3.03 -8.71 -6.82
N PHE A 49 -3.05 -7.85 -5.80
CA PHE A 49 -2.85 -6.42 -5.95
C PHE A 49 -1.45 -6.09 -6.48
N LYS A 50 -0.39 -6.68 -5.92
CA LYS A 50 0.99 -6.50 -6.37
C LYS A 50 1.21 -6.99 -7.81
N ALA A 51 0.63 -8.12 -8.19
CA ALA A 51 0.73 -8.63 -9.55
C ALA A 51 0.18 -7.62 -10.58
N ASP A 52 -0.95 -6.96 -10.30
CA ASP A 52 -1.50 -5.92 -11.15
C ASP A 52 -0.62 -4.66 -11.17
N LEU A 53 0.00 -4.29 -10.06
CA LEU A 53 0.94 -3.16 -10.00
C LEU A 53 2.16 -3.39 -10.91
N VAL A 54 2.71 -4.60 -10.90
CA VAL A 54 3.83 -4.96 -11.81
C VAL A 54 3.35 -4.91 -13.26
N ALA A 55 2.15 -5.45 -13.54
CA ALA A 55 1.64 -5.55 -14.91
C ALA A 55 1.24 -4.20 -15.53
N TYR A 56 0.67 -3.28 -14.74
CA TYR A 56 0.05 -2.06 -15.26
C TYR A 56 0.74 -0.78 -14.80
N CYS A 57 1.37 -0.78 -13.63
CA CYS A 57 1.94 0.42 -13.02
C CYS A 57 3.48 0.48 -13.11
N ASP A 58 4.15 -0.52 -13.69
CA ASP A 58 5.63 -0.65 -13.71
C ASP A 58 6.25 -0.79 -12.33
N PHE A 59 5.51 -1.36 -11.38
CA PHE A 59 5.99 -1.52 -10.03
C PHE A 59 7.16 -2.51 -9.97
N ASP A 60 8.17 -2.14 -9.20
CA ASP A 60 9.37 -2.92 -8.90
C ASP A 60 9.63 -2.78 -7.40
N GLU A 61 9.64 -3.88 -6.66
CA GLU A 61 9.81 -3.90 -5.20
C GLU A 61 11.20 -3.43 -4.75
N ASP A 62 12.20 -3.50 -5.63
CA ASP A 62 13.56 -3.03 -5.34
C ASP A 62 13.71 -1.51 -5.53
N LEU A 63 12.80 -0.89 -6.28
CA LEU A 63 12.86 0.53 -6.65
C LEU A 63 11.71 1.36 -6.06
N HIS A 64 10.59 0.72 -5.71
CA HIS A 64 9.37 1.42 -5.33
C HIS A 64 8.79 0.91 -4.02
N VAL A 65 8.08 1.79 -3.33
CA VAL A 65 7.18 1.42 -2.25
C VAL A 65 5.76 1.86 -2.56
N LEU A 66 4.82 1.19 -1.92
CA LEU A 66 3.43 1.63 -1.86
C LEU A 66 3.19 2.34 -0.54
N ARG A 67 2.61 3.53 -0.59
CA ARG A 67 2.10 4.22 0.59
C ARG A 67 0.63 4.56 0.44
N TYR A 68 -0.08 4.65 1.55
CA TYR A 68 -1.45 5.12 1.61
C TYR A 68 -1.59 6.29 2.58
N THR A 69 -2.56 7.14 2.31
CA THR A 69 -2.83 8.33 3.12
C THR A 69 -3.83 8.00 4.23
N ILE A 70 -3.52 8.46 5.45
CA ILE A 70 -4.46 8.45 6.58
C ILE A 70 -4.81 9.88 6.93
N ARG A 71 -6.10 10.21 6.85
CA ARG A 71 -6.64 11.51 7.25
C ARG A 71 -7.14 11.46 8.69
N HIS A 72 -6.64 12.36 9.53
CA HIS A 72 -7.04 12.54 10.92
C HIS A 72 -7.43 14.01 11.15
N GLY A 73 -8.68 14.35 10.80
CA GLY A 73 -9.13 15.74 10.84
C GLY A 73 -8.34 16.59 9.86
N GLU A 74 -7.64 17.61 10.36
CA GLU A 74 -6.78 18.50 9.55
C GLU A 74 -5.38 17.91 9.28
N PHE A 75 -5.02 16.80 9.93
CA PHE A 75 -3.72 16.17 9.79
C PHE A 75 -3.76 15.06 8.74
N THR A 76 -2.78 15.07 7.85
CA THR A 76 -2.56 14.01 6.86
C THR A 76 -1.24 13.32 7.18
N SER A 77 -1.27 11.98 7.30
CA SER A 77 -0.08 11.16 7.49
C SER A 77 -0.02 10.05 6.44
N TYR A 78 1.19 9.54 6.17
CA TYR A 78 1.41 8.47 5.21
C TYR A 78 1.91 7.21 5.92
N ARG A 79 1.54 6.04 5.38
CA ARG A 79 1.99 4.72 5.85
C ARG A 79 2.36 3.85 4.66
N ILE A 80 3.41 3.04 4.82
CA ILE A 80 3.87 2.09 3.80
C ILE A 80 3.05 0.80 3.90
N VAL A 81 2.77 0.19 2.76
CA VAL A 81 2.27 -1.18 2.67
C VAL A 81 3.46 -2.13 2.57
N ARG A 82 3.85 -2.76 3.68
CA ARG A 82 4.97 -3.71 3.72
C ARG A 82 4.51 -5.15 3.61
N ASP A 83 3.35 -5.42 4.18
CA ASP A 83 2.76 -6.75 4.24
C ASP A 83 1.23 -6.69 4.08
N GLU A 84 0.60 -7.86 4.07
CA GLU A 84 -0.84 -8.00 3.95
C GLU A 84 -1.60 -7.33 5.10
N ALA A 85 -1.01 -7.26 6.30
CA ALA A 85 -1.63 -6.59 7.43
C ALA A 85 -1.65 -5.05 7.25
N ASP A 86 -0.59 -4.46 6.70
CA ASP A 86 -0.57 -3.04 6.32
C ASP A 86 -1.56 -2.75 5.19
N PHE A 87 -1.67 -3.65 4.21
CA PHE A 87 -2.67 -3.54 3.14
C PHE A 87 -4.09 -3.53 3.72
N HIS A 88 -4.39 -4.46 4.64
CA HIS A 88 -5.67 -4.49 5.35
C HIS A 88 -5.90 -3.24 6.20
N ARG A 89 -4.85 -2.64 6.79
CA ARG A 89 -4.97 -1.37 7.52
C ARG A 89 -5.32 -0.21 6.59
N ALA A 90 -4.85 -0.21 5.35
CA ALA A 90 -5.21 0.81 4.36
C ALA A 90 -6.72 0.85 4.13
N PHE A 91 -7.38 -0.31 3.97
CA PHE A 91 -8.84 -0.39 3.86
C PHE A 91 -9.59 0.05 5.12
N ARG A 92 -8.96 0.02 6.30
CA ARG A 92 -9.56 0.58 7.52
C ARG A 92 -9.44 2.10 7.61
N ALA A 93 -8.48 2.68 6.88
CA ALA A 93 -8.29 4.11 6.76
C ALA A 93 -9.11 4.73 5.61
N LEU A 94 -9.96 3.93 4.95
CA LEU A 94 -10.88 4.37 3.91
C LEU A 94 -11.76 5.52 4.41
N ASP A 95 -11.73 6.64 3.69
CA ASP A 95 -12.59 7.78 3.92
C ASP A 95 -13.57 7.90 2.73
N ALA A 96 -14.86 7.91 3.02
CA ALA A 96 -15.95 8.20 2.07
C ALA A 96 -15.94 7.46 0.71
N GLN A 97 -15.49 6.19 0.66
CA GLN A 97 -15.54 5.23 -0.49
C GLN A 97 -14.33 5.20 -1.45
N GLU A 98 -13.28 5.99 -1.22
CA GLU A 98 -12.08 5.96 -2.07
C GLU A 98 -10.83 5.64 -1.26
N LEU A 99 -10.07 4.64 -1.74
CA LEU A 99 -8.75 4.31 -1.19
C LEU A 99 -7.67 4.77 -2.16
N VAL A 100 -6.70 5.53 -1.67
CA VAL A 100 -5.60 6.04 -2.48
C VAL A 100 -4.29 5.39 -2.05
N PHE A 101 -3.65 4.72 -3.00
CA PHE A 101 -2.26 4.28 -2.93
C PHE A 101 -1.40 5.14 -3.83
N GLU A 102 -0.22 5.48 -3.34
CA GLU A 102 0.83 6.15 -4.11
C GLU A 102 2.01 5.19 -4.21
N MET A 103 2.42 4.91 -5.43
CA MET A 103 3.69 4.26 -5.74
C MET A 103 4.75 5.35 -5.82
N VAL A 104 5.81 5.19 -5.02
CA VAL A 104 6.88 6.18 -4.86
C VAL A 104 8.23 5.50 -5.05
N SER A 105 9.12 6.11 -5.83
CA SER A 105 10.51 5.68 -5.91
C SER A 105 11.19 5.78 -4.54
N ILE A 106 11.96 4.76 -4.18
CA ILE A 106 12.76 4.69 -2.95
C ILE A 106 13.78 5.84 -2.91
N GLU A 107 14.29 6.27 -4.07
CA GLU A 107 15.24 7.38 -4.17
C GLU A 107 14.62 8.73 -3.77
N ASP A 108 13.32 8.91 -4.04
CA ASP A 108 12.59 10.15 -3.74
C ASP A 108 12.07 10.21 -2.30
N MET A 109 12.31 9.16 -1.52
CA MET A 109 11.90 9.10 -0.12
C MET A 109 12.95 9.78 0.74
N ASN A 110 12.53 10.82 1.48
CA ASN A 110 13.40 11.55 2.39
C ASN A 110 14.18 10.59 3.34
N ILE A 111 15.46 10.87 3.59
CA ILE A 111 16.40 10.01 4.32
C ILE A 111 15.85 9.52 5.68
N ASP A 112 15.10 10.37 6.39
CA ASP A 112 14.46 10.02 7.66
C ASP A 112 13.45 8.86 7.53
N TYR A 113 12.81 8.74 6.37
CA TYR A 113 11.82 7.71 6.04
C TYR A 113 12.50 6.43 5.52
N PHE A 114 13.63 6.56 4.83
CA PHE A 114 14.48 5.44 4.41
C PHE A 114 15.03 4.66 5.62
N MET A 115 15.41 5.35 6.70
CA MET A 115 15.87 4.72 7.95
C MET A 115 14.76 3.93 8.68
N GLU A 116 13.49 4.32 8.56
CA GLU A 116 12.35 3.56 9.10
C GLU A 116 12.13 2.24 8.34
N ILE A 117 12.41 2.21 7.03
CA ILE A 117 12.33 1.01 6.18
C ILE A 117 13.47 0.05 6.49
N LEU A 118 14.71 0.55 6.56
CA LEU A 118 15.89 -0.26 6.86
C LEU A 118 15.82 -0.88 8.26
N SER A 119 15.31 -0.16 9.26
CA SER A 119 15.19 -0.69 10.63
C SER A 119 14.22 -1.88 10.73
N HIS A 120 13.27 -2.04 9.81
CA HIS A 120 12.36 -3.19 9.75
C HIS A 120 12.89 -4.35 8.89
N GLN A 121 13.77 -4.08 7.93
CA GLN A 121 14.54 -5.13 7.23
C GLN A 121 15.77 -5.61 8.02
N GLY A 122 16.13 -4.90 9.10
CA GLY A 122 17.27 -5.16 9.99
C GLY A 122 17.22 -6.43 10.85
N HIS A 123 16.29 -7.36 10.61
CA HIS A 123 16.45 -8.74 11.08
C HIS A 123 17.35 -9.59 10.14
N MET A 124 17.96 -9.00 9.10
CA MET A 124 18.94 -9.69 8.24
C MET A 124 20.32 -9.03 8.12
N PHE A 125 20.63 -7.96 8.85
CA PHE A 125 22.00 -7.43 8.91
C PHE A 125 22.55 -7.49 10.33
N ASP A 126 22.96 -8.69 10.70
CA ASP A 126 23.93 -8.89 11.76
C ASP A 126 25.32 -8.44 11.25
N HIS A 127 26.03 -7.70 12.09
CA HIS A 127 27.44 -7.31 11.98
C HIS A 127 27.90 -6.44 10.79
N ALA A 128 28.05 -5.15 11.05
CA ALA A 128 29.30 -4.44 10.71
C ALA A 128 29.58 -3.33 11.73
N THR A 129 30.63 -3.57 12.51
CA THR A 129 31.35 -2.66 13.41
C THR A 129 31.59 -1.29 12.78
N PHE A 130 31.15 -0.23 13.46
CA PHE A 130 31.75 1.11 13.31
C PHE A 130 32.76 1.29 14.45
N GLU A 131 34.04 1.03 14.14
CA GLU A 131 35.16 1.68 14.82
C GLU A 131 35.59 2.86 13.93
N GLU A 132 35.57 4.06 14.50
CA GLU A 132 36.66 5.05 14.45
C GLU A 132 36.50 6.05 15.60
#